data_AF-A0A3M6K7R2-F1
#
_entry.id   AF-A0A3M6K7R2-F1
#
_cell.length_a   1.000
_cell.length_b   1.000
_cell.length_c   1.000
_cell.angle_alpha   90.00
_cell.angle_beta   90.00
_cell.angle_gamma   90.00
#
_symmetry.space_group_name_H-M   'P 1'
#
loop_
_entity.id
_entity.type
_entity.pdbx_description
1 polymer ?
#
loop_
_entity_poly.entity_id
_entity_poly.type
_entity_poly.pdbx_seq_one_letter_code
_entity_poly.pdbx_strand_id
1 'polypeptide(L)'
;PKEGYIVVHSDLERGWYPQAKSIISFTDRAGLTVNNGARIVVTNLDIGEFAIGSYSVHGMEGSTDPPAVNSGSLLLEFLSGDPSKNAFAMFPFYVAAGIGVIVGVLFLTKKRT
;
A
#
# COMPACT_ATOMS: atom_id res chain seq x y z
N PRO A 1 -12.83 -10.22 22.76
CA PRO A 1 -12.72 -8.78 22.40
C PRO A 1 -13.94 -8.37 21.57
N LYS A 2 -14.62 -7.26 21.92
CA LYS A 2 -15.67 -6.72 21.03
C LYS A 2 -14.98 -6.13 19.80
N GLU A 3 -15.37 -6.58 18.62
CA GLU A 3 -14.93 -5.99 17.35
C GLU A 3 -15.38 -4.52 17.33
N GLY A 4 -14.41 -3.62 17.36
CA GLY A 4 -14.63 -2.18 17.20
C GLY A 4 -14.46 -1.82 15.73
N TYR A 5 -15.32 -0.94 15.21
CA TYR A 5 -15.12 -0.31 13.91
C TYR A 5 -14.51 1.07 14.12
N ILE A 6 -13.62 1.49 13.22
CA ILE A 6 -13.14 2.86 13.14
C ILE A 6 -13.56 3.47 11.82
N VAL A 7 -14.17 4.65 11.89
CA VAL A 7 -14.49 5.43 10.71
C VAL A 7 -13.21 6.12 10.26
N VAL A 8 -12.67 5.70 9.12
CA VAL A 8 -11.43 6.24 8.54
C VAL A 8 -11.68 7.58 7.86
N HIS A 9 -12.87 7.77 7.29
CA HIS A 9 -13.26 9.02 6.63
C HIS A 9 -14.79 9.13 6.56
N SER A 10 -15.34 10.32 6.88
CA SER A 10 -16.79 10.60 6.89
C SER A 10 -17.20 11.81 6.05
N ASP A 11 -16.24 12.58 5.51
CA ASP A 11 -16.57 13.83 4.83
C ASP A 11 -16.97 13.59 3.37
N LEU A 12 -17.98 14.31 2.91
CA LEU A 12 -18.44 14.30 1.51
C LEU A 12 -17.49 15.08 0.59
N GLU A 13 -16.71 16.01 1.15
CA GLU A 13 -15.74 16.82 0.42
C GLU A 13 -14.34 16.24 0.55
N ARG A 14 -13.63 16.09 -0.59
CA ARG A 14 -12.25 15.55 -0.65
C ARG A 14 -12.15 14.13 -0.05
N GLY A 15 -13.11 13.29 -0.43
CA GLY A 15 -13.17 11.87 -0.11
C GLY A 15 -12.05 11.03 -0.73
N TRP A 16 -12.35 9.78 -1.06
CA TRP A 16 -11.41 8.91 -1.76
C TRP A 16 -11.06 9.51 -3.12
N TYR A 17 -9.76 9.70 -3.39
CA TYR A 17 -9.26 10.36 -4.59
C TYR A 17 -8.97 9.33 -5.70
N PRO A 18 -9.84 9.21 -6.73
CA PRO A 18 -9.76 8.10 -7.68
C PRO A 18 -8.56 8.17 -8.63
N GLN A 19 -7.93 9.35 -8.77
CA GLN A 19 -6.77 9.53 -9.65
C GLN A 19 -5.47 9.03 -9.02
N ALA A 20 -5.46 8.60 -7.75
CA ALA A 20 -4.28 8.07 -7.08
C ALA A 20 -4.58 6.81 -6.28
N LYS A 21 -3.54 6.01 -6.00
CA LYS A 21 -3.66 4.81 -5.16
C LYS A 21 -3.96 5.23 -3.71
N SER A 22 -5.01 4.64 -3.13
CA SER A 22 -5.22 4.67 -1.68
C SER A 22 -4.30 3.64 -1.02
N ILE A 23 -3.71 4.01 0.11
CA ILE A 23 -2.68 3.18 0.77
C ILE A 23 -3.06 2.98 2.22
N ILE A 24 -3.08 1.71 2.64
CA ILE A 24 -3.20 1.32 4.04
C ILE A 24 -1.85 0.70 4.41
N SER A 25 -1.16 1.29 5.38
CA SER A 25 0.13 0.81 5.86
C SER A 25 0.09 0.61 7.36
N PHE A 26 0.72 -0.47 7.82
CA PHE A 26 0.87 -0.78 9.24
C PHE A 26 2.33 -1.06 9.56
N THR A 27 2.79 -0.55 10.70
CA THR A 27 4.07 -0.94 11.31
C THR A 27 3.94 -0.94 12.83
N ASP A 28 4.68 -1.80 13.51
CA ASP A 28 4.63 -1.90 14.97
C ASP A 28 5.03 -0.60 15.69
N ARG A 29 5.81 0.27 15.04
CA ARG A 29 6.25 1.56 15.61
C ARG A 29 5.35 2.73 15.29
N ALA A 30 4.78 2.77 14.10
CA ALA A 30 4.00 3.91 13.62
C ALA A 30 2.49 3.63 13.56
N GLY A 31 2.04 2.44 13.97
CA GLY A 31 0.65 2.01 13.91
C GLY A 31 0.10 1.91 12.48
N LEU A 32 -1.22 1.86 12.37
CA LEU A 32 -1.96 1.91 11.12
C LEU A 32 -2.05 3.37 10.62
N THR A 33 -1.72 3.55 9.35
CA THR A 33 -1.87 4.80 8.61
C THR A 33 -2.69 4.55 7.37
N VAL A 34 -3.63 5.44 7.08
CA VAL A 34 -4.46 5.38 5.88
C VAL A 34 -4.32 6.65 5.07
N ASN A 35 -4.06 6.51 3.78
CA ASN A 35 -3.99 7.58 2.79
C ASN A 35 -5.12 7.40 1.76
N ASN A 36 -5.88 8.46 1.53
CA ASN A 36 -7.03 8.46 0.61
C ASN A 36 -6.66 8.75 -0.87
N GLY A 37 -5.36 8.74 -1.21
CA GLY A 37 -4.80 9.10 -2.51
C GLY A 37 -4.32 10.56 -2.60
N ALA A 38 -4.81 11.45 -1.74
CA ALA A 38 -4.40 12.86 -1.72
C ALA A 38 -3.69 13.26 -0.42
N ARG A 39 -4.08 12.66 0.72
CA ARG A 39 -3.52 12.95 2.04
C ARG A 39 -3.66 11.76 2.98
N ILE A 40 -2.94 11.83 4.09
CA ILE A 40 -3.13 10.92 5.22
C ILE A 40 -4.41 11.32 5.95
N VAL A 41 -5.35 10.37 6.10
CA VAL A 41 -6.64 10.56 6.79
C VAL A 41 -6.64 9.94 8.19
N VAL A 42 -5.86 8.88 8.39
CA VAL A 42 -5.62 8.25 9.69
C VAL A 42 -4.13 8.08 9.87
N THR A 43 -3.62 8.37 11.06
CA THR A 43 -2.21 8.25 11.41
C THR A 43 -2.06 7.68 12.81
N ASN A 44 -1.03 6.86 13.04
CA ASN A 44 -0.67 6.29 14.35
C ASN A 44 -1.85 5.63 15.09
N LEU A 45 -2.70 4.91 14.35
CA LEU A 45 -3.76 4.13 14.98
C LEU A 45 -3.18 2.80 15.47
N ASP A 46 -3.15 2.62 16.79
CA ASP A 46 -2.76 1.36 17.39
C ASP A 46 -3.88 0.31 17.25
N ILE A 47 -3.56 -0.77 16.55
CA ILE A 47 -4.46 -1.91 16.32
C ILE A 47 -3.84 -3.24 16.81
N GLY A 48 -2.68 -3.19 17.46
CA GLY A 48 -1.92 -4.37 17.89
C GLY A 48 -1.30 -5.13 16.73
N GLU A 49 -2.08 -5.98 16.05
CA GLU A 49 -1.64 -6.82 14.94
C GLU A 49 -2.48 -6.52 13.70
N PHE A 50 -1.82 -6.28 12.56
CA PHE A 50 -2.51 -6.11 11.29
C PHE A 50 -2.59 -7.43 10.53
N ALA A 51 -3.76 -8.07 10.61
CA ALA A 51 -4.11 -9.25 9.83
C ALA A 51 -5.39 -8.99 9.02
N ILE A 52 -5.30 -9.08 7.70
CA ILE A 52 -6.47 -8.94 6.83
C ILE A 52 -7.18 -10.29 6.75
N GLY A 53 -8.34 -10.41 7.38
CA GLY A 53 -9.19 -11.59 7.29
C GLY A 53 -10.13 -11.59 6.08
N SER A 54 -10.84 -10.48 5.87
CA SER A 54 -11.81 -10.31 4.78
C SER A 54 -11.93 -8.84 4.40
N TYR A 55 -12.34 -8.57 3.16
CA TYR A 55 -12.80 -7.26 2.74
C TYR A 55 -14.22 -7.37 2.21
N SER A 56 -15.07 -6.40 2.52
CA SER A 56 -16.41 -6.28 1.98
C SER A 56 -16.61 -4.85 1.48
N VAL A 57 -17.18 -4.73 0.29
CA VAL A 57 -17.62 -3.45 -0.25
C VAL A 57 -19.13 -3.43 -0.12
N HIS A 58 -19.62 -2.52 0.72
CA HIS A 58 -21.05 -2.34 0.89
C HIS A 58 -21.51 -1.19 0.01
N GLY A 59 -22.58 -1.44 -0.75
CA GLY A 59 -23.28 -0.43 -1.54
C GLY A 59 -24.76 -0.60 -1.31
N MET A 60 -25.42 0.49 -0.90
CA MET A 60 -26.83 0.59 -0.53
C MET A 60 -27.19 -0.06 0.81
N GLU A 61 -27.58 0.75 1.79
CA GLU A 61 -28.22 0.27 3.03
C GLU A 61 -29.75 0.27 2.90
N GLY A 62 -30.30 1.13 2.03
CA GLY A 62 -31.73 1.23 1.74
C GLY A 62 -32.12 0.77 0.32
N SER A 63 -33.35 0.28 0.18
CA SER A 63 -33.95 -0.09 -1.12
C SER A 63 -34.09 1.08 -2.11
N THR A 64 -33.98 2.33 -1.64
CA THR A 64 -34.12 3.55 -2.44
C THR A 64 -32.78 4.24 -2.73
N ASP A 65 -31.67 3.71 -2.21
CA ASP A 65 -30.36 4.30 -2.43
C ASP A 65 -29.93 4.10 -3.90
N PRO A 66 -29.35 5.12 -4.56
CA PRO A 66 -28.82 4.97 -5.90
C PRO A 66 -27.69 3.91 -5.90
N PRO A 67 -27.48 3.17 -7.02
CA PRO A 67 -26.44 2.16 -7.11
C PRO A 67 -25.07 2.76 -6.77
N ALA A 68 -24.40 2.21 -5.75
CA ALA A 68 -23.13 2.75 -5.25
C ALA A 68 -22.00 2.73 -6.30
N VAL A 69 -22.10 1.84 -7.28
CA VAL A 69 -21.19 1.74 -8.43
C VAL A 69 -21.94 1.08 -9.61
N ASN A 70 -21.98 1.75 -10.77
CA ASN A 70 -22.54 1.17 -12.01
C ASN A 70 -21.53 0.25 -12.73
N SER A 71 -20.23 0.51 -12.54
CA SER A 71 -19.10 -0.28 -13.08
C SER A 71 -17.77 0.21 -12.47
N GLY A 72 -16.75 -0.64 -12.45
CA GLY A 72 -15.40 -0.30 -11.97
C GLY A 72 -14.54 -1.54 -11.74
N SER A 73 -13.22 -1.36 -11.67
CA SER A 73 -12.28 -2.41 -11.26
C SER A 73 -11.55 -1.98 -9.98
N LEU A 74 -11.48 -2.89 -9.01
CA LEU A 74 -10.69 -2.69 -7.80
C LEU A 74 -9.43 -3.54 -7.92
N LEU A 75 -8.27 -2.89 -7.98
CA LEU A 75 -6.98 -3.56 -7.91
C LEU A 75 -6.43 -3.44 -6.49
N LEU A 76 -6.33 -4.56 -5.78
CA LEU A 76 -5.71 -4.64 -4.46
C LEU A 76 -4.31 -5.22 -4.60
N GLU A 77 -3.33 -4.51 -4.06
CA GLU A 77 -1.92 -4.91 -4.06
C GLU A 77 -1.45 -5.03 -2.60
N PHE A 78 -1.01 -6.22 -2.22
CA PHE A 78 -0.50 -6.49 -0.87
C PHE A 78 1.01 -6.54 -0.90
N LEU A 79 1.65 -5.68 -0.11
CA LEU A 79 3.10 -5.63 0.03
C LEU A 79 3.49 -5.98 1.46
N SER A 80 4.23 -7.07 1.64
CA SER A 80 4.75 -7.44 2.95
C SER A 80 5.94 -6.55 3.34
N GLY A 81 6.03 -6.20 4.62
CA GLY A 81 7.26 -5.63 5.18
C GLY A 81 8.38 -6.65 5.35
N ASP A 82 8.09 -7.95 5.30
CA ASP A 82 9.08 -9.03 5.42
C ASP A 82 9.92 -9.12 4.13
N PRO A 83 11.25 -8.89 4.18
CA PRO A 83 12.12 -8.95 3.01
C PRO A 83 12.12 -10.30 2.30
N SER A 84 11.82 -11.40 3.01
CA SER A 84 11.75 -12.74 2.40
C SER A 84 10.47 -12.96 1.59
N LYS A 85 9.43 -12.16 1.85
CA LYS A 85 8.12 -12.20 1.17
C LYS A 85 7.88 -10.98 0.29
N ASN A 86 8.89 -10.14 0.12
CA ASN A 86 8.80 -8.91 -0.65
C ASN A 86 10.00 -8.78 -1.60
N ALA A 87 9.76 -9.07 -2.88
CA ALA A 87 10.78 -8.96 -3.92
C ALA A 87 11.36 -7.55 -4.05
N PHE A 88 10.57 -6.50 -3.76
CA PHE A 88 11.05 -5.12 -3.79
C PHE A 88 12.04 -4.81 -2.67
N ALA A 89 12.02 -5.55 -1.57
CA ALA A 89 13.02 -5.41 -0.52
C ALA A 89 14.43 -5.79 -1.00
N MET A 90 14.54 -6.63 -2.03
CA MET A 90 15.82 -7.01 -2.63
C MET A 90 16.29 -6.06 -3.75
N PHE A 91 15.45 -5.09 -4.15
CA PHE A 91 15.74 -4.20 -5.26
C PHE A 91 17.08 -3.44 -5.13
N PRO A 92 17.45 -2.86 -3.97
CA PRO A 92 18.75 -2.21 -3.82
C PRO A 92 19.93 -3.16 -4.07
N PHE A 93 19.79 -4.43 -3.70
CA PHE A 93 20.84 -5.44 -3.91
C PHE A 93 20.94 -5.85 -5.38
N TYR A 94 19.82 -5.97 -6.09
CA TYR A 94 19.84 -6.23 -7.53
C TYR A 94 20.49 -5.08 -8.31
N VAL A 95 20.20 -3.83 -7.94
CA VAL A 95 20.86 -2.66 -8.52
C VAL A 95 22.35 -2.66 -8.23
N ALA A 96 22.74 -2.92 -6.96
CA ALA A 96 24.15 -2.99 -6.58
C ALA A 96 24.91 -4.10 -7.33
N ALA A 97 24.32 -5.28 -7.46
CA ALA A 97 24.88 -6.39 -8.23
C ALA A 97 25.05 -6.01 -9.71
N GLY A 98 24.03 -5.40 -10.32
CA GLY A 98 24.10 -4.93 -11.71
C GLY A 98 25.22 -3.92 -11.94
N ILE A 99 25.34 -2.91 -11.06
CA ILE A 99 26.43 -1.92 -11.11
C ILE A 99 27.78 -2.61 -10.91
N GLY A 100 27.89 -3.54 -9.96
CA GLY A 100 29.10 -4.30 -9.69
C GLY A 100 29.58 -5.09 -10.91
N VAL A 101 28.66 -5.75 -11.63
CA VAL A 101 28.97 -6.46 -12.88
C VAL A 101 29.48 -5.49 -13.94
N ILE A 102 28.79 -4.35 -14.15
CA ILE A 102 29.19 -3.34 -15.14
C ILE A 102 30.61 -2.83 -14.83
N VAL A 103 30.88 -2.45 -13.58
CA VAL A 103 32.20 -1.97 -13.15
C VAL A 103 33.25 -3.07 -13.32
N GLY A 104 32.94 -4.32 -12.96
CA GLY A 104 33.84 -5.45 -13.13
C GLY A 104 34.21 -5.69 -14.61
N VAL A 105 33.22 -5.67 -15.51
CA VAL A 105 33.44 -5.78 -16.96
C VAL A 105 34.30 -4.61 -17.46
N LEU A 106 33.97 -3.37 -17.07
CA LEU A 106 34.76 -2.20 -17.45
C LEU A 106 36.20 -2.29 -16.96
N PHE A 107 36.41 -2.76 -15.73
CA PHE A 107 37.75 -2.95 -15.18
C PHE A 107 38.57 -3.98 -15.95
N LEU A 108 37.97 -5.11 -16.34
CA LEU A 108 38.62 -6.17 -17.10
C LEU A 108 38.89 -5.77 -18.57
N THR A 109 37.99 -4.99 -19.17
CA THR A 109 38.08 -4.55 -20.57
C THR A 109 38.83 -3.24 -20.75
N LYS A 110 39.15 -2.52 -19.65
CA LYS A 110 39.94 -1.29 -19.69
C LYS A 110 41.31 -1.54 -20.33
N LYS A 111 41.55 -0.96 -21.50
CA LYS A 111 42.90 -0.89 -22.09
C LYS A 111 43.81 -0.07 -21.17
N ARG A 112 44.86 -0.72 -20.66
CA ARG A 112 45.97 -0.06 -19.95
C ARG A 112 47.00 0.31 -21.02
N THR A 113 46.92 1.54 -21.52
CA THR A 113 48.01 2.13 -22.30
C THR A 113 49.18 2.46 -21.37
#